data_AF-A0A7X8LUA2-F1
#
_entry.id   AF-A0A7X8LUA2-F1
#
_cell.length_a   1.000
_cell.length_b   1.000
_cell.length_c   1.000
_cell.angle_alpha   90.00
_cell.angle_beta   90.00
_cell.angle_gamma   90.00
#
_symmetry.space_group_name_H-M   'P 1'
#
loop_
_entity.id
_entity.type
_entity.pdbx_description
1 polymer ?
#
loop_
_entity_poly.entity_id
_entity_poly.type
_entity_poly.pdbx_seq_one_letter_code
_entity_poly.pdbx_strand_id
1 'polypeptide(L)' 'LDNLKLEAPQIDPAPEVRLKIDKECINGLGQTGDRMIIIINLAAIDRMLRKEIGAKRTL' A
#
# COMPACT_ATOMS: atom_id res chain seq x y z
N LEU A 1 18.36 -10.28 -2.74
CA LEU A 1 17.34 -9.34 -2.26
C LEU A 1 17.92 -7.95 -2.45
N ASP A 2 17.36 -7.21 -3.40
CA ASP A 2 17.81 -5.84 -3.66
C ASP A 2 17.19 -4.92 -2.60
N ASN A 3 18.04 -4.25 -1.83
CA ASN A 3 17.60 -3.27 -0.86
C ASN A 3 17.61 -1.89 -1.53
N LEU A 4 16.44 -1.28 -1.67
CA LEU A 4 16.30 0.07 -2.20
C LEU A 4 16.05 1.04 -1.04
N LYS A 5 16.90 2.06 -0.91
CA LYS A 5 16.64 3.17 0.01
C LYS A 5 15.84 4.25 -0.72
N LEU A 6 14.65 4.54 -0.21
CA LEU A 6 13.80 5.64 -0.66
C LEU A 6 13.70 6.67 0.46
N GLU A 7 14.02 7.93 0.14
CA GLU A 7 13.83 9.04 1.06
C GLU A 7 12.40 9.57 0.95
N ALA A 8 11.85 10.13 2.03
CA ALA A 8 10.47 10.62 2.07
C ALA A 8 10.09 11.61 0.93
N PRO A 9 10.98 12.53 0.47
CA PRO A 9 10.68 13.43 -0.64
C PRO A 9 10.54 12.74 -2.00
N GLN A 10 10.97 11.48 -2.13
CA GLN A 10 10.87 10.69 -3.36
C GLN A 10 9.57 9.88 -3.43
N ILE A 11 8.67 10.08 -2.46
CA ILE A 11 7.40 9.37 -2.34
C ILE A 11 6.29 10.36 -2.63
N ASP A 12 5.69 10.22 -3.81
CA ASP A 12 4.48 10.92 -4.17
C ASP A 12 3.28 10.32 -3.43
N PRO A 13 2.26 11.13 -3.09
CA PRO A 13 1.04 10.62 -2.49
C PRO A 13 0.34 9.63 -3.43
N ALA A 14 -0.37 8.66 -2.84
CA ALA A 14 -1.13 7.69 -3.61
C ALA A 14 -2.20 8.39 -4.47
N PRO A 15 -2.31 8.07 -5.77
CA PRO A 15 -3.26 8.71 -6.67
C PRO A 15 -4.70 8.43 -6.24
N GLU A 16 -5.59 9.37 -6.52
CA GLU A 16 -7.02 9.21 -6.26
C GLU A 16 -7.69 8.37 -7.36
N VAL A 17 -7.39 7.08 -7.35
CA VAL A 17 -7.99 6.07 -8.23
C VAL A 17 -8.82 5.09 -7.41
N ARG A 18 -9.90 4.57 -8.01
CA ARG A 18 -10.70 3.50 -7.39
C ARG A 18 -9.89 2.21 -7.35
N LEU A 19 -9.28 1.93 -6.21
CA LEU A 19 -8.57 0.69 -5.95
C LEU A 19 -9.49 -0.28 -5.23
N LYS A 20 -9.24 -1.58 -5.45
CA LYS A 20 -9.87 -2.65 -4.64
C LYS A 20 -9.28 -2.75 -3.24
N ILE A 21 -8.18 -2.02 -3.00
CA ILE A 21 -7.45 -1.96 -1.76
C ILE A 21 -7.73 -0.59 -1.15
N ASP A 22 -8.01 -0.55 0.15
CA ASP A 22 -8.26 0.70 0.87
C ASP A 22 -7.07 1.66 0.73
N LYS A 23 -7.34 2.96 0.57
CA LYS A 23 -6.32 4.01 0.43
C LYS A 23 -5.28 3.97 1.56
N GLU A 24 -5.72 3.59 2.77
CA GLU A 24 -4.86 3.42 3.95
C GLU A 24 -3.77 2.32 3.80
N CYS A 25 -3.95 1.40 2.86
CA CYS A 25 -2.99 0.34 2.56
C CYS A 25 -1.87 0.81 1.61
N ILE A 26 -1.91 2.04 1.12
CA ILE A 26 -0.89 2.59 0.21
C ILE A 26 -0.32 3.86 0.83
N ASN A 27 0.98 3.84 1.11
CA ASN A 27 1.69 4.99 1.65
C ASN A 27 2.03 6.02 0.55
N GLY A 28 2.19 5.55 -0.69
CA GLY A 28 2.49 6.42 -1.82
C GLY A 28 3.09 5.67 -3.01
N LEU A 29 3.60 6.43 -3.95
CA LEU A 29 4.32 5.97 -5.13
C LEU A 29 5.76 6.49 -5.07
N GLY A 30 6.74 5.62 -5.28
CA GLY A 30 8.12 6.01 -5.47
C GLY A 30 8.55 5.81 -6.92
N GLN A 31 9.63 6.46 -7.32
CA GLN A 31 10.27 6.22 -8.61
C GLN A 31 11.74 5.86 -8.40
N THR A 32 12.23 4.86 -9.14
CA THR A 32 13.66 4.54 -9.20
C THR A 32 14.06 4.27 -10.64
N GLY A 33 14.93 5.12 -11.20
CA GLY A 33 15.26 5.10 -12.63
C GLY A 33 14.01 5.19 -13.49
N ASP A 34 13.77 4.16 -14.30
CA ASP A 34 12.62 4.00 -15.20
C ASP A 34 11.43 3.25 -14.54
N ARG A 35 11.55 2.85 -13.27
CA ARG A 35 10.53 2.05 -12.58
C ARG A 35 9.69 2.90 -11.63
N MET A 36 8.38 2.71 -11.68
CA MET A 36 7.44 3.15 -10.66
C MET A 36 7.26 2.04 -9.62
N ILE A 37 7.32 2.40 -8.34
CA ILE A 37 7.17 1.51 -7.19
C ILE A 37 5.94 1.94 -6.40
N ILE A 38 5.08 0.99 -6.06
CA ILE A 38 3.95 1.22 -5.15
C ILE A 38 4.39 0.86 -3.73
N ILE A 39 4.28 1.80 -2.80
CA ILE A 39 4.69 1.60 -1.41
C ILE A 39 3.47 1.20 -0.60
N ILE A 40 3.48 -0.04 -0.10
CA ILE A 40 2.35 -0.67 0.56
C ILE A 40 2.52 -0.65 2.07
N ASN A 41 1.44 -0.33 2.79
CA ASN A 41 1.36 -0.42 4.24
C ASN A 41 0.87 -1.81 4.67
N LEU A 42 1.81 -2.69 5.02
CA LEU A 42 1.51 -4.06 5.44
C LEU A 42 0.65 -4.12 6.72
N ALA A 43 0.80 -3.17 7.64
CA ALA A 43 -0.01 -3.14 8.86
C ALA A 43 -1.48 -2.80 8.56
N ALA A 44 -1.72 -1.88 7.62
CA ALA A 44 -3.07 -1.56 7.16
C ALA A 44 -3.69 -2.75 6.40
N ILE A 45 -2.91 -3.45 5.56
CA ILE A 45 -3.36 -4.68 4.89
C ILE A 45 -3.76 -5.76 5.89
N ASP A 46 -2.92 -6.04 6.89
CA ASP A 46 -3.24 -7.06 7.91
C ASP A 46 -4.54 -6.73 8.64
N ARG A 47 -4.75 -5.45 9.01
CA ARG A 47 -6.02 -5.00 9.61
C ARG A 47 -7.22 -5.20 8.68
N MET A 48 -7.10 -4.83 7.41
CA MET A 48 -8.15 -4.99 6.40
C MET A 48 -8.53 -6.47 6.23
N LEU A 49 -7.53 -7.35 6.09
CA LEU A 49 -7.74 -8.79 5.94
C LEU A 49 -8.40 -9.41 7.18
N ARG A 50 -7.98 -9.03 8.39
CA ARG A 50 -8.61 -9.50 9.63
C ARG A 50 -10.08 -9.10 9.71
N LYS A 51 -10.41 -7.87 9.30
CA LYS A 51 -11.79 -7.37 9.27
C LYS A 51 -12.65 -8.17 8.29
N GLU A 52 -12.16 -8.44 7.08
CA GLU A 52 -12.88 -9.25 6.09
C GLU A 52 -13.10 -10.69 6.55
N ILE A 53 -12.07 -11.33 7.13
CA ILE A 53 -12.18 -12.70 7.67
C ILE A 53 -13.18 -12.75 8.82
N GLY A 54 -13.16 -11.75 9.71
CA GLY A 54 -14.13 -11.62 10.79
C GLY A 54 -15.56 -11.51 10.28
N ALA A 55 -15.81 -10.67 9.28
CA ALA A 55 -17.13 -10.47 8.70
C ALA A 55 -17.70 -11.72 8.01
N LYS A 56 -16.84 -12.56 7.42
CA LYS A 56 -17.25 -13.83 6.78
C LYS A 56 -17.57 -14.94 7.76
N ARG A 57 -17.18 -14.82 9.04
CA ARG A 57 -17.46 -15.83 10.09
C ARG A 57 -18.78 -15.61 10.81
N THR A 58 -19.41 -14.45 10.63
CA THR A 58 -20.69 -14.08 11.24
C THR A 58 -21.91 -14.28 10.32
N LEU A 59 -21.68 -14.76 9.09
CA LEU A 59 -22.70 -15.20 8.12
C LEU A 59 -22.73 -16.72 8.09
#